data_AF-A0A0B6XVL8-F1
#
_entry.id   AF-A0A0B6XVL8-F1
#
_cell.length_a   1.000
_cell.length_b   1.000
_cell.length_c   1.000
_cell.angle_alpha   90.00
_cell.angle_beta   90.00
_cell.angle_gamma   90.00
#
_symmetry.space_group_name_H-M   'P 1'
#
loop_
_entity.id
_entity.type
_entity.pdbx_description
1 polymer ?
#
loop_
_entity_poly.entity_id
_entity_poly.type
_entity_poly.pdbx_seq_one_letter_code
_entity_poly.pdbx_strand_id
1 'polypeptide(L)'
;GAYSVSLLIVSPLTKGIFKRVVLESGSSLALTAVEKPGTKLKVKEATLRSAARVGCNLTTSTEVLQCLQKVDVAQLMNATQDAVTIPRIETTFGFLPDDPVTLLRNGNYNKVDTLHGTNSGEFSGAIQDPENDGVTRQQFINTIR
;
A
#
# COMPACT_ATOMS: atom_id res chain seq x y z
N GLY A 1 3.91 -6.50 -5.55
CA GLY A 1 4.25 -7.91 -5.28
C GLY A 1 4.81 -8.10 -3.88
N ALA A 2 6.07 -7.75 -3.64
CA ALA A 2 6.76 -8.01 -2.38
C ALA A 2 6.11 -7.37 -1.14
N TYR A 3 5.52 -6.18 -1.23
CA TYR A 3 4.71 -5.61 -0.13
C TYR A 3 3.60 -6.56 0.31
N SER A 4 2.84 -7.12 -0.64
CA SER A 4 1.76 -8.06 -0.37
C SER A 4 2.29 -9.35 0.26
N VAL A 5 3.35 -9.94 -0.28
CA VAL A 5 3.98 -11.15 0.29
C VAL A 5 4.46 -10.89 1.72
N SER A 6 5.13 -9.75 1.96
CA SER A 6 5.58 -9.34 3.29
C SER A 6 4.42 -9.14 4.28
N LEU A 7 3.26 -8.67 3.81
CA LEU A 7 2.05 -8.55 4.62
C LEU A 7 1.43 -9.91 4.91
N LEU A 8 1.43 -10.82 3.93
CA LEU A 8 1.01 -12.20 4.13
C LEU A 8 1.93 -12.94 5.13
N ILE A 9 3.21 -12.58 5.26
CA ILE A 9 4.09 -13.14 6.30
C ILE A 9 3.61 -12.75 7.71
N VAL A 10 3.20 -11.50 7.91
CA VAL A 10 2.75 -11.00 9.23
C VAL A 10 1.27 -11.25 9.51
N SER A 11 0.49 -11.68 8.51
CA SER A 11 -0.91 -12.03 8.69
C SER A 11 -1.07 -13.36 9.44
N PRO A 12 -1.90 -13.46 10.49
CA PRO A 12 -2.20 -14.74 11.12
C PRO A 12 -3.06 -15.65 10.22
N LEU A 13 -3.84 -15.08 9.30
CA LEU A 13 -4.76 -15.82 8.42
C LEU A 13 -4.05 -16.71 7.39
N THR A 14 -2.75 -16.51 7.20
CA THR A 14 -1.93 -17.20 6.20
C THR A 14 -0.99 -18.22 6.84
N LYS A 15 -1.18 -18.54 8.12
CA LYS A 15 -0.34 -19.51 8.81
C LYS A 15 -0.43 -20.88 8.15
N GLY A 16 0.72 -21.38 7.69
CA GLY A 16 0.85 -22.69 7.08
C GLY A 16 0.49 -22.77 5.59
N ILE A 17 0.15 -21.66 4.92
CA ILE A 17 -0.25 -21.70 3.50
C ILE A 17 0.93 -21.63 2.53
N PHE A 18 2.09 -21.13 2.97
CA PHE A 18 3.32 -21.07 2.18
C PHE A 18 4.49 -21.66 2.97
N LYS A 19 5.42 -22.29 2.24
CA LYS A 19 6.64 -22.89 2.82
C LYS A 19 7.81 -21.89 2.86
N ARG A 20 7.93 -21.05 1.84
CA ARG A 20 9.01 -20.07 1.63
C ARG A 20 8.50 -18.90 0.81
N VAL A 21 9.22 -17.78 0.87
CA VAL A 21 8.83 -16.53 0.20
C VAL A 21 10.05 -15.82 -0.39
N VAL A 22 9.83 -15.13 -1.51
CA VAL A 22 10.82 -14.26 -2.16
C VAL A 22 10.28 -12.83 -2.16
N LEU A 23 11.10 -11.88 -1.73
CA LEU A 23 10.77 -10.47 -1.61
C LEU A 23 11.73 -9.64 -2.45
N GLU A 24 11.25 -9.17 -3.58
CA GLU A 24 11.99 -8.31 -4.51
C GLU A 24 11.54 -6.86 -4.34
N SER A 25 12.46 -6.00 -3.92
CA SER A 25 12.28 -4.54 -3.89
C SER A 25 11.06 -4.06 -3.10
N GLY A 26 10.69 -4.78 -2.02
CA GLY A 26 9.59 -4.37 -1.17
C GLY A 26 9.47 -5.12 0.16
N SER A 27 8.88 -4.45 1.15
CA SER A 27 8.65 -4.95 2.52
C SER A 27 7.40 -4.32 3.13
N SER A 28 6.73 -5.03 4.05
CA SER A 28 5.62 -4.51 4.87
C SER A 28 6.04 -3.34 5.77
N LEU A 29 7.36 -3.13 5.92
CA LEU A 29 7.92 -2.01 6.66
C LEU A 29 7.98 -0.69 5.86
N ALA A 30 7.80 -0.73 4.54
CA ALA A 30 7.84 0.48 3.71
C ALA A 30 6.74 1.47 4.11
N LEU A 31 7.00 2.77 3.90
CA LEU A 31 6.03 3.84 4.22
C LEU A 31 4.76 3.76 3.37
N THR A 32 4.85 3.14 2.19
CA THR A 32 3.76 2.98 1.23
C THR A 32 3.09 1.60 1.31
N ALA A 33 3.55 0.71 2.18
CA ALA A 33 3.04 -0.66 2.27
C ALA A 33 1.70 -0.75 3.01
N VAL A 34 1.51 0.07 4.05
CA VAL A 34 0.31 0.09 4.90
C VAL A 34 0.01 1.50 5.36
N GLU A 35 -1.25 1.78 5.70
CA GLU A 35 -1.60 3.01 6.40
C GLU A 35 -0.94 3.04 7.80
N LYS A 36 -0.18 4.11 8.10
CA LYS A 36 0.56 4.32 9.36
C LYS A 36 0.12 5.59 10.09
N PRO A 37 0.45 5.75 11.38
CA PRO A 37 0.42 7.05 12.04
C PRO A 37 1.31 8.04 11.26
N GLY A 38 0.70 9.05 10.63
CA GLY A 38 1.39 10.02 9.77
C GLY A 38 1.15 9.89 8.25
N THR A 39 0.41 8.86 7.78
CA THR A 39 -0.06 8.84 6.39
C THR A 39 -0.93 10.07 6.11
N LYS A 40 -0.51 10.90 5.15
CA LYS A 40 -1.12 12.22 4.84
C LYS A 40 -2.61 12.13 4.46
N LEU A 41 -2.99 11.08 3.73
CA LEU A 41 -4.37 10.85 3.31
C LEU A 41 -4.80 9.48 3.82
N LYS A 42 -5.83 9.44 4.66
CA LYS A 42 -6.38 8.20 5.19
C LYS A 42 -7.18 7.46 4.13
N VAL A 43 -7.13 6.12 4.13
CA VAL A 43 -7.84 5.30 3.13
C VAL A 43 -9.33 5.60 3.13
N LYS A 44 -9.92 5.82 4.32
CA LYS A 44 -11.33 6.21 4.46
C LYS A 44 -11.63 7.55 3.76
N GLU A 45 -10.79 8.56 3.95
CA GLU A 45 -10.97 9.88 3.36
C GLU A 45 -10.79 9.84 1.84
N ALA A 46 -9.78 9.11 1.36
CA ALA A 46 -9.58 8.85 -0.07
C ALA A 46 -10.81 8.18 -0.70
N THR A 47 -11.34 7.15 -0.03
CA THR A 47 -12.54 6.41 -0.47
C THR A 47 -13.75 7.34 -0.58
N LEU A 48 -14.02 8.16 0.44
CA LEU A 48 -15.15 9.10 0.43
C LEU A 48 -14.99 10.17 -0.65
N ARG A 49 -13.78 10.67 -0.89
CA ARG A 49 -13.50 11.61 -1.98
C ARG A 49 -13.78 10.99 -3.35
N SER A 50 -13.36 9.75 -3.58
CA SER A 50 -13.65 9.05 -4.84
C SER A 50 -15.13 8.75 -4.98
N ALA A 51 -15.82 8.37 -3.92
CA ALA A 51 -17.27 8.15 -3.93
C ALA A 51 -18.04 9.43 -4.29
N ALA A 52 -17.61 10.58 -3.78
CA ALA A 52 -18.23 11.86 -4.10
C ALA A 52 -18.17 12.22 -5.60
N ARG A 53 -17.06 11.88 -6.27
CA ARG A 53 -16.85 12.14 -7.71
C ARG A 53 -17.85 11.39 -8.61
N VAL A 54 -18.46 10.32 -8.11
CA VAL A 54 -19.46 9.51 -8.83
C VAL A 54 -20.87 9.66 -8.26
N GLY A 55 -21.10 10.71 -7.45
CA GLY A 55 -22.42 11.00 -6.88
C GLY A 55 -22.79 10.18 -5.64
N CYS A 56 -21.88 9.38 -5.10
CA CYS A 56 -22.11 8.58 -3.88
C CYS A 56 -21.80 9.37 -2.59
N ASN A 57 -22.43 10.54 -2.43
CA ASN A 57 -22.30 11.42 -1.26
C ASN A 57 -23.20 10.95 -0.10
N LEU A 58 -22.83 9.84 0.53
CA LEU A 58 -23.64 9.17 1.55
C LEU A 58 -22.91 9.15 2.91
N THR A 59 -23.65 8.99 4.00
CA THR A 59 -23.13 9.14 5.36
C THR A 59 -22.68 7.82 5.99
N THR A 60 -23.32 6.70 5.63
CA THR A 60 -22.96 5.38 6.18
C THR A 60 -22.10 4.56 5.22
N SER A 61 -21.20 3.74 5.76
CA SER A 61 -20.32 2.88 4.94
C SER A 61 -21.10 1.88 4.08
N THR A 62 -22.24 1.39 4.57
CA THR A 62 -23.10 0.46 3.83
C THR A 62 -23.76 1.12 2.62
N GLU A 63 -24.31 2.33 2.79
CA GLU A 63 -24.92 3.08 1.69
C GLU A 63 -23.89 3.49 0.65
N VAL A 64 -22.72 3.97 1.08
CA VAL A 64 -21.60 4.29 0.18
C VAL A 64 -21.22 3.05 -0.66
N LEU A 65 -21.06 1.89 -0.02
CA LEU A 65 -20.74 0.64 -0.72
C LEU A 65 -21.81 0.25 -1.75
N GLN A 66 -23.09 0.25 -1.35
CA GLN A 66 -24.19 -0.11 -2.23
C GLN A 66 -24.34 0.85 -3.42
N CYS A 67 -24.03 2.12 -3.22
CA CYS A 67 -23.99 3.11 -4.31
C CYS A 67 -22.83 2.82 -5.28
N LEU A 68 -21.61 2.65 -4.75
CA LEU A 68 -20.42 2.37 -5.57
C LEU A 68 -20.56 1.09 -6.40
N GLN A 69 -21.23 0.06 -5.87
CA GLN A 69 -21.50 -1.19 -6.59
C GLN A 69 -22.39 -1.03 -7.82
N LYS A 70 -23.11 0.09 -7.95
CA LYS A 70 -23.98 0.40 -9.10
C LYS A 70 -23.31 1.34 -10.12
N VAL A 71 -22.15 1.89 -9.78
CA VAL A 71 -21.42 2.82 -10.65
C VAL A 71 -20.74 2.03 -11.78
N ASP A 72 -20.74 2.59 -12.98
CA ASP A 72 -20.02 2.01 -14.11
C ASP A 72 -18.51 1.93 -13.83
N VAL A 73 -17.87 0.85 -14.30
CA VAL A 73 -16.45 0.60 -14.02
C VAL A 73 -15.54 1.69 -14.56
N ALA A 74 -15.83 2.27 -15.73
CA ALA A 74 -14.99 3.32 -16.30
C ALA A 74 -15.12 4.62 -15.50
N GLN A 75 -16.33 4.94 -15.02
CA GLN A 75 -16.55 6.06 -14.12
C GLN A 75 -15.84 5.87 -12.78
N LEU A 76 -15.90 4.67 -12.21
CA LEU A 76 -15.23 4.35 -10.95
C LEU A 76 -13.70 4.48 -11.09
N MET A 77 -13.13 3.89 -12.15
CA MET A 77 -11.70 3.99 -12.46
C MET A 77 -11.24 5.44 -12.62
N ASN A 78 -12.02 6.27 -13.31
CA ASN A 78 -11.72 7.69 -13.46
C ASN A 78 -11.77 8.44 -12.10
N ALA A 79 -12.73 8.10 -11.24
CA ALA A 79 -12.87 8.72 -9.93
C ALA A 79 -11.78 8.30 -8.92
N THR A 80 -11.13 7.15 -9.13
CA THR A 80 -10.11 6.59 -8.24
C THR A 80 -8.67 6.80 -8.72
N GLN A 81 -8.41 7.61 -9.74
CA GLN A 81 -7.04 7.84 -10.23
C GLN A 81 -6.07 8.37 -9.16
N ASP A 82 -6.57 9.19 -8.22
CA ASP A 82 -5.78 9.72 -7.09
C ASP A 82 -6.00 8.93 -5.79
N ALA A 83 -6.71 7.80 -5.85
CA ALA A 83 -7.06 7.03 -4.67
C ALA A 83 -5.84 6.26 -4.15
N VAL A 84 -5.65 6.30 -2.84
CA VAL A 84 -4.64 5.49 -2.16
C VAL A 84 -5.28 4.15 -1.79
N THR A 85 -5.03 3.11 -2.58
CA THR A 85 -5.48 1.74 -2.30
C THR A 85 -4.34 0.95 -1.65
N ILE A 86 -4.07 1.23 -0.38
CA ILE A 86 -3.11 0.46 0.42
C ILE A 86 -3.84 -0.34 1.50
N PRO A 87 -3.31 -1.51 1.89
CA PRO A 87 -3.80 -2.23 3.05
C PRO A 87 -3.81 -1.35 4.31
N ARG A 88 -4.80 -1.55 5.16
CA ARG A 88 -4.92 -0.88 6.46
C ARG A 88 -4.81 -1.89 7.58
N ILE A 89 -4.36 -1.43 8.74
CA ILE A 89 -4.49 -2.18 9.99
C ILE A 89 -5.99 -2.29 10.31
N GLU A 90 -6.43 -3.51 10.54
CA GLU A 90 -7.83 -3.83 10.82
C GLU A 90 -7.92 -5.07 11.72
N THR A 91 -8.83 -5.01 12.69
CA THR A 91 -9.04 -6.07 13.69
C THR A 91 -10.34 -6.84 13.49
N THR A 92 -11.15 -6.48 12.49
CA THR A 92 -12.46 -7.09 12.24
C THR A 92 -12.32 -8.48 11.62
N PHE A 93 -11.50 -8.59 10.58
CA PHE A 93 -11.19 -9.84 9.88
C PHE A 93 -9.84 -10.41 10.32
N GLY A 94 -8.95 -9.55 10.84
CA GLY A 94 -7.67 -9.95 11.40
C GLY A 94 -6.61 -10.28 10.35
N PHE A 95 -6.75 -9.79 9.12
CA PHE A 95 -5.71 -9.92 8.11
C PHE A 95 -4.43 -9.20 8.55
N LEU A 96 -4.55 -7.96 9.03
CA LEU A 96 -3.44 -7.18 9.56
C LEU A 96 -3.85 -6.57 10.92
N PRO A 97 -3.75 -7.35 12.01
CA PRO A 97 -4.30 -6.96 13.31
C PRO A 97 -3.53 -5.86 14.03
N ASP A 98 -2.29 -5.57 13.62
CA ASP A 98 -1.42 -4.54 14.22
C ASP A 98 -0.38 -4.06 13.18
N ASP A 99 0.39 -3.03 13.54
CA ASP A 99 1.48 -2.52 12.71
C ASP A 99 2.54 -3.61 12.43
N PRO A 100 3.00 -3.77 11.18
CA PRO A 100 4.01 -4.78 10.83
C PRO A 100 5.28 -4.73 11.69
N VAL A 101 5.73 -3.55 12.15
CA VAL A 101 6.89 -3.40 13.04
C VAL A 101 6.59 -4.07 14.38
N THR A 102 5.41 -3.83 14.96
CA THR A 102 5.00 -4.42 16.23
C THR A 102 4.88 -5.93 16.13
N LEU A 103 4.23 -6.42 15.06
CA LEU A 103 4.06 -7.86 14.81
C LEU A 103 5.41 -8.57 14.69
N LEU A 104 6.34 -8.01 13.90
CA LEU A 104 7.69 -8.57 13.74
C LEU A 104 8.48 -8.54 15.06
N ARG A 105 8.47 -7.41 15.78
CA ARG A 105 9.18 -7.25 17.06
C ARG A 105 8.70 -8.25 18.12
N ASN A 106 7.39 -8.49 18.17
CA ASN A 106 6.78 -9.44 19.11
C ASN A 106 6.90 -10.90 18.65
N GLY A 107 7.45 -11.15 17.46
CA GLY A 107 7.55 -12.49 16.91
C GLY A 107 6.24 -13.05 16.34
N ASN A 108 5.19 -12.23 16.24
CA ASN A 108 3.85 -12.56 15.76
C ASN A 108 3.79 -12.56 14.23
N TYR A 109 4.48 -13.50 13.60
CA TYR A 109 4.49 -13.68 12.15
C TYR A 109 4.79 -15.13 11.78
N ASN A 110 4.53 -15.48 10.51
CA ASN A 110 4.80 -16.80 9.97
C ASN A 110 6.30 -17.02 9.80
N LYS A 111 6.87 -17.95 10.56
CA LYS A 111 8.30 -18.30 10.53
C LYS A 111 8.57 -19.19 9.31
N VAL A 112 8.98 -18.58 8.20
CA VAL A 112 9.34 -19.27 6.96
C VAL A 112 10.68 -18.77 6.44
N ASP A 113 11.34 -19.57 5.60
CA ASP A 113 12.55 -19.12 4.92
C ASP A 113 12.20 -17.95 3.97
N THR A 114 13.00 -16.89 4.04
CA THR A 114 12.83 -15.71 3.20
C THR A 114 14.09 -15.45 2.36
N LEU A 115 13.89 -15.04 1.11
CA LEU A 115 14.95 -14.49 0.26
C LEU A 115 14.58 -13.05 -0.09
N HIS A 116 15.47 -12.11 0.21
CA HIS A 116 15.25 -10.68 -0.01
C HIS A 116 16.24 -10.15 -1.04
N GLY A 117 15.78 -9.29 -1.93
CA GLY A 117 16.62 -8.63 -2.93
C GLY A 117 16.14 -7.20 -3.20
N THR A 118 17.06 -6.37 -3.69
CA THR A 118 16.81 -4.98 -4.12
C THR A 118 17.69 -4.67 -5.31
N ASN A 119 17.28 -3.71 -6.15
CA ASN A 119 18.13 -3.19 -7.20
C ASN A 119 19.05 -2.09 -6.66
N SER A 120 20.22 -1.89 -7.28
CA SER A 120 21.14 -0.80 -6.91
C SER A 120 20.63 0.59 -7.30
N GLY A 121 19.75 0.65 -8.31
CA GLY A 121 19.14 1.87 -8.83
C GLY A 121 17.63 1.93 -8.60
N GLU A 122 17.14 1.55 -7.41
CA GLU A 122 15.71 1.73 -7.09
C GLU A 122 15.28 3.17 -7.35
N PHE A 123 14.13 3.33 -8.02
CA PHE A 123 13.55 4.63 -8.40
C PHE A 123 14.40 5.49 -9.35
N SER A 124 15.50 4.99 -9.93
CA SER A 124 16.33 5.78 -10.86
C SER A 124 15.55 6.26 -12.08
N GLY A 125 14.58 5.48 -12.57
CA GLY A 125 13.72 5.86 -13.69
C GLY A 125 12.78 7.04 -13.43
N ALA A 126 12.63 7.48 -12.18
CA ALA A 126 11.90 8.71 -11.84
C ALA A 126 12.77 9.97 -12.00
N ILE A 127 14.09 9.81 -12.09
CA ILE A 127 15.03 10.92 -12.26
C ILE A 127 14.98 11.38 -13.71
N GLN A 128 14.62 12.64 -13.93
CA GLN A 128 14.70 13.28 -15.25
C GLN A 128 16.10 13.86 -15.43
N ASP A 129 16.87 13.25 -16.32
CA ASP A 129 18.20 13.68 -16.74
C ASP A 129 18.28 13.61 -18.28
N PRO A 130 17.70 14.60 -18.98
CA PRO A 130 17.63 14.57 -20.45
C PRO A 130 18.99 14.74 -21.12
N GLU A 131 19.95 15.39 -20.45
CA GLU A 131 21.30 15.64 -20.96
C GLU A 131 22.27 14.48 -20.65
N ASN A 132 21.87 13.56 -19.76
CA ASN A 132 22.65 12.40 -19.33
C ASN A 132 24.03 12.79 -18.76
N ASP A 133 24.09 13.95 -18.10
CA ASP A 133 25.27 14.49 -17.43
C ASP A 133 25.21 14.37 -15.89
N GLY A 134 24.15 13.74 -15.38
CA GLY A 134 23.89 13.51 -13.97
C GLY A 134 23.10 14.65 -13.32
N VAL A 135 22.37 14.32 -12.25
CA VAL A 135 21.63 15.32 -11.48
C VAL A 135 22.42 15.80 -10.27
N THR A 136 22.36 17.09 -9.98
CA THR A 136 22.84 17.64 -8.70
C THR A 136 22.03 17.06 -7.54
N ARG A 137 22.62 17.08 -6.34
CA ARG A 137 21.93 16.67 -5.09
C ARG A 137 20.60 17.39 -4.90
N GLN A 138 20.52 18.68 -5.26
CA GLN A 138 19.29 19.46 -5.11
C GLN A 138 18.20 19.03 -6.10
N GLN A 139 18.56 18.77 -7.35
CA GLN A 139 17.64 18.23 -8.36
C GLN A 139 17.12 16.86 -7.92
N PHE A 140 18.00 15.97 -7.47
CA PHE A 140 17.61 14.66 -6.94
C PHE A 140 16.63 14.77 -5.76
N ILE A 141 16.92 15.64 -4.78
CA ILE A 141 16.03 15.87 -3.62
C ILE A 141 14.65 16.39 -4.05
N ASN A 142 14.59 17.22 -5.08
CA ASN A 142 13.33 17.76 -5.58
C ASN A 142 12.49 16.69 -6.31
N THR A 143 13.13 15.70 -6.94
CA THR A 143 12.44 14.62 -7.66
C THR A 143 11.86 13.55 -6.73
N ILE A 144 12.51 13.27 -5.60
CA ILE A 144 12.13 12.18 -4.68
C ILE A 144 11.22 12.61 -3.52
N ARG A 145 10.81 13.88 -3.46
CA ARG A 145 9.90 14.43 -2.43
C ARG A 145 8.47 14.54 -2.95
#